data_AF-A0AAV9ICF8-F1
#
_entry.id   AF-A0AAV9ICF8-F1
#
_cell.length_a   1.000
_cell.length_b   1.000
_cell.length_c   1.000
_cell.angle_alpha   90.00
_cell.angle_beta   90.00
_cell.angle_gamma   90.00
#
_symmetry.space_group_name_H-M   'P 1'
#
loop_
_entity.id
_entity.type
_entity.pdbx_description
1 polymer ?
#
loop_
_entity_poly.entity_id
_entity_poly.type
_entity_poly.pdbx_seq_one_letter_code
_entity_poly.pdbx_strand_id
1 'polypeptide(L)'
;MKVPRFTILNLEEIKAAKERLPWEFRPREVNGKSEGPLISEETIQDMRRQTIQAGLEWPFEIPEKKIVVNIPFKGRLRERNAPERKAEIDETMKKMPQLIENYRKNRIKRKKTALAQYLKETMRKETIKTE
;
A
#
# COMPACT_ATOMS: atom_id res chain seq x y z
N MET A 1 10.55 -16.99 16.70
CA MET A 1 9.31 -16.41 17.26
C MET A 1 8.94 -15.17 16.46
N LYS A 2 7.67 -14.97 16.09
CA LYS A 2 7.23 -13.82 15.30
C LYS A 2 7.09 -12.61 16.24
N VAL A 3 7.86 -11.55 16.01
CA VAL A 3 7.76 -10.33 16.84
C VAL A 3 6.37 -9.72 16.64
N PRO A 4 5.63 -9.39 17.72
CA PRO A 4 4.33 -8.74 17.61
C PRO A 4 4.46 -7.38 16.91
N ARG A 5 3.50 -7.08 16.02
CA ARG A 5 3.46 -5.81 15.26
C ARG A 5 3.23 -4.58 16.14
N PHE A 6 2.58 -4.78 17.28
CA PHE A 6 2.32 -3.76 18.28
C PHE A 6 2.64 -4.33 19.65
N THR A 7 3.37 -3.58 20.46
CA THR A 7 3.58 -3.88 21.88
C THR A 7 3.18 -2.67 22.70
N ILE A 8 2.42 -2.92 23.77
CA ILE A 8 2.07 -1.90 24.76
C ILE A 8 3.06 -2.08 25.91
N LEU A 9 3.89 -1.06 26.15
CA LEU A 9 4.95 -1.14 27.15
C LEU A 9 4.39 -1.09 28.58
N ASN A 10 3.32 -0.34 28.79
CA ASN A 10 2.69 -0.12 30.10
C ASN A 10 1.37 -0.90 30.28
N LEU A 11 1.30 -2.10 29.71
CA LEU A 11 0.08 -2.90 29.72
C LEU A 11 -0.39 -3.26 31.13
N GLU A 12 0.54 -3.56 32.04
CA GLU A 12 0.23 -3.93 33.43
C GLU A 12 -0.30 -2.74 34.24
N GLU A 13 0.34 -1.57 34.10
CA GLU A 13 -0.12 -0.32 34.75
C GLU A 13 -1.55 0.04 34.35
N ILE A 14 -1.88 -0.12 33.07
CA ILE A 14 -3.22 0.15 32.55
C ILE A 14 -4.24 -0.85 33.09
N LYS A 15 -3.88 -2.14 33.19
CA LYS A 15 -4.76 -3.15 33.77
C LYS A 15 -5.03 -2.85 35.25
N ALA A 16 -3.98 -2.56 36.02
CA ALA A 16 -4.10 -2.19 37.42
C ALA A 16 -4.96 -0.93 37.61
N ALA A 17 -4.79 0.09 36.76
CA ALA A 17 -5.62 1.30 36.80
C ALA A 17 -7.09 1.00 36.50
N LYS A 18 -7.37 0.13 35.50
CA LYS A 18 -8.74 -0.30 35.19
C LYS A 18 -9.39 -1.11 36.30
N GLU A 19 -8.62 -1.90 37.03
CA GLU A 19 -9.09 -2.65 38.19
C GLU A 19 -9.39 -1.77 39.40
N ARG A 20 -8.84 -0.55 39.46
CA ARG A 20 -9.16 0.44 40.49
C ARG A 20 -10.43 1.25 40.21
N LEU A 21 -10.94 1.24 38.98
CA LEU A 21 -12.14 2.00 38.61
C LEU A 21 -13.36 1.57 39.44
N PRO A 22 -14.32 2.46 39.74
CA PRO A 22 -15.61 2.05 40.27
C PRO A 22 -16.31 1.06 39.32
N TRP A 23 -17.15 0.18 39.86
CA TRP A 23 -17.82 -0.86 39.06
C TRP A 23 -18.73 -0.26 37.99
N GLU A 24 -19.27 0.94 38.23
CA GLU A 24 -20.12 1.68 37.29
C GLU A 24 -19.36 2.13 36.05
N PHE A 25 -18.05 2.38 36.18
CA PHE A 25 -17.18 2.87 35.10
C PHE A 25 -16.56 1.72 34.30
N ARG A 26 -16.69 0.47 34.78
CA ARG A 26 -16.11 -0.70 34.11
C ARG A 26 -17.10 -1.29 33.11
N PRO A 27 -16.61 -1.79 31.96
CA PRO A 27 -17.42 -2.64 31.10
C PRO A 27 -17.77 -3.94 31.84
N ARG A 28 -18.94 -4.50 31.53
CA ARG A 28 -19.48 -5.69 32.20
C ARG A 28 -19.75 -6.79 31.20
N GLU A 29 -19.69 -8.03 31.66
CA GLU A 29 -20.13 -9.18 30.86
C GLU A 29 -21.49 -9.65 31.38
N VAL A 30 -22.51 -9.57 30.52
CA VAL A 30 -23.88 -9.99 30.83
C VAL A 30 -24.29 -11.02 29.77
N ASN A 31 -24.58 -12.25 30.19
CA ASN A 31 -24.99 -13.35 29.30
C ASN A 31 -24.00 -13.61 28.13
N GLY A 32 -22.70 -13.51 28.40
CA GLY A 32 -21.65 -13.70 27.40
C GLY A 32 -21.48 -12.56 26.40
N LYS A 33 -22.17 -11.43 26.60
CA LYS A 33 -21.99 -10.19 25.82
C LYS A 33 -21.27 -9.15 26.67
N SER A 34 -20.30 -8.46 26.07
CA SER A 34 -19.70 -7.28 26.69
C SER A 34 -20.69 -6.12 26.56
N GLU A 35 -21.21 -5.69 27.69
CA GLU A 35 -21.93 -4.44 27.83
C GLU A 35 -20.96 -3.32 28.23
N GLY A 36 -21.29 -2.09 27.83
CA GLY A 36 -20.54 -0.91 28.23
C GLY A 36 -20.67 -0.61 29.73
N PRO A 37 -19.95 0.41 30.22
CA PRO A 37 -20.15 0.92 31.57
C PRO A 37 -21.59 1.44 31.77
N LEU A 38 -22.03 1.48 33.04
CA LEU A 38 -23.34 2.03 33.39
C LEU A 38 -23.44 3.52 33.09
N ILE A 39 -22.32 4.23 33.29
CA ILE A 39 -22.21 5.65 33.04
C ILE A 39 -21.44 5.82 31.72
N SER A 40 -21.95 6.67 30.82
CA SER A 40 -21.28 6.93 29.54
C SER A 40 -19.90 7.54 29.75
N GLU A 41 -18.98 7.27 28.83
CA GLU A 41 -17.61 7.82 28.87
C GLU A 41 -17.62 9.36 28.89
N GLU A 42 -18.55 9.99 28.16
CA GLU A 42 -18.73 11.44 28.15
C GLU A 42 -19.10 11.98 29.55
N THR A 43 -20.05 11.32 30.23
CA THR A 43 -20.44 11.71 31.58
C THR A 43 -19.28 11.56 32.57
N ILE A 44 -18.48 10.49 32.44
CA ILE A 44 -17.28 10.29 33.27
C ILE A 44 -16.26 11.42 33.02
N GLN A 45 -16.06 11.81 31.76
CA GLN A 45 -15.19 12.94 31.42
C GLN A 45 -15.72 14.27 31.97
N ASP A 46 -17.03 14.49 31.96
CA ASP A 46 -17.66 15.67 32.56
C ASP A 46 -17.45 15.71 34.07
N MET A 47 -17.66 14.58 34.76
CA MET A 47 -17.37 14.45 36.19
C MET A 47 -15.90 14.75 36.49
N ARG A 48 -14.97 14.22 35.68
CA ARG A 48 -13.53 14.53 35.78
C ARG A 48 -13.24 16.01 35.56
N ARG A 49 -13.85 16.65 34.56
CA ARG A 49 -13.67 18.09 34.31
C ARG A 49 -14.18 18.94 35.47
N GLN A 50 -15.37 18.64 35.98
CA GLN A 50 -15.99 19.36 37.10
C GLN A 50 -15.20 19.21 38.40
N THR A 51 -14.71 18.01 38.71
CA THR A 51 -13.89 17.74 39.91
C THR A 51 -12.55 18.49 39.85
N ILE A 52 -11.87 18.45 38.71
CA ILE A 52 -10.62 19.21 38.50
C ILE A 52 -10.89 20.72 38.59
N GLN A 53 -11.99 21.20 38.00
CA GLN A 53 -12.36 22.62 38.05
C GLN A 53 -12.70 23.09 39.48
N ALA A 54 -13.23 22.20 40.32
CA ALA A 54 -13.46 22.45 41.73
C ALA A 54 -12.16 22.39 42.57
N GLY A 55 -11.00 22.13 41.96
CA GLY A 55 -9.71 22.01 42.64
C GLY A 55 -9.53 20.69 43.39
N LEU A 56 -10.38 19.69 43.12
CA LEU A 56 -10.27 18.35 43.71
C LEU A 56 -9.46 17.42 42.81
N GLU A 57 -8.79 16.45 43.42
CA GLU A 57 -8.05 15.42 42.68
C GLU A 57 -8.99 14.35 42.14
N TRP A 58 -8.80 13.96 40.87
CA TRP A 58 -9.52 12.84 40.26
C TRP A 58 -8.76 11.52 40.51
N PRO A 59 -9.30 10.58 41.30
CA PRO A 59 -8.54 9.41 41.76
C PRO A 59 -8.48 8.27 40.71
N PHE A 60 -9.23 8.38 39.62
CA PHE A 60 -9.43 7.29 38.65
C PHE A 60 -8.71 7.51 37.32
N GLU A 61 -7.54 8.17 37.37
CA GLU A 61 -6.76 8.46 36.17
C GLU A 61 -6.16 7.16 35.59
N ILE A 62 -6.34 6.95 34.29
CA ILE A 62 -5.78 5.81 33.56
C ILE A 62 -4.57 6.32 32.77
N PRO A 63 -3.37 5.71 32.92
CA PRO A 63 -2.19 6.16 32.19
C PRO A 63 -2.35 5.95 30.68
N GLU A 64 -1.79 6.88 29.89
CA GLU A 64 -1.82 6.80 28.43
C GLU A 64 -1.07 5.58 27.90
N LYS A 65 -1.60 4.94 26.84
CA LYS A 65 -0.97 3.76 26.22
C LYS A 65 0.33 4.13 25.52
N LYS A 66 1.45 3.57 26.00
CA LYS A 66 2.76 3.65 25.33
C LYS A 66 2.88 2.51 24.32
N ILE A 67 2.58 2.80 23.06
CA ILE A 67 2.57 1.81 21.96
C ILE A 67 3.86 1.88 21.16
N VAL A 68 4.54 0.74 21.02
CA VAL A 68 5.64 0.57 20.06
C VAL A 68 5.10 -0.17 18.84
N VAL A 69 5.23 0.46 17.67
CA VAL A 69 4.78 -0.09 16.39
C VAL A 69 5.99 -0.67 15.65
N ASN A 70 6.01 -1.98 15.49
CA ASN A 70 7.02 -2.69 14.71
C ASN A 70 6.40 -3.25 13.43
N ILE A 71 5.87 -2.34 12.59
CA ILE A 71 5.32 -2.70 11.29
C ILE A 71 6.33 -2.26 10.22
N PRO A 72 6.92 -3.21 9.47
CA PRO A 72 7.75 -2.84 8.34
C PRO A 72 6.87 -2.12 7.30
N PHE A 73 7.34 -0.97 6.83
CA PHE A 73 6.66 -0.22 5.79
C PHE A 73 6.60 -1.04 4.50
N LYS A 74 5.40 -1.13 3.90
CA LYS A 74 5.15 -1.87 2.65
C LYS A 74 6.00 -1.38 1.46
N GLY A 75 6.48 -0.14 1.52
CA GLY A 75 7.13 0.54 0.42
C GLY A 75 6.13 0.99 -0.67
N ARG A 76 6.59 1.84 -1.59
CA ARG A 76 5.78 2.26 -2.74
C ARG A 76 5.71 1.14 -3.78
N LEU A 77 4.63 1.08 -4.56
CA LEU A 77 4.47 0.08 -5.63
C LEU A 77 5.67 0.09 -6.59
N ARG A 78 6.17 1.29 -6.94
CA ARG A 78 7.33 1.46 -7.82
C ARG A 78 8.62 0.88 -7.24
N GLU A 79 8.82 0.97 -5.92
CA GLU A 79 10.01 0.44 -5.26
C GLU A 79 9.95 -1.08 -5.21
N ARG A 80 8.77 -1.63 -4.90
CA ARG A 80 8.55 -3.07 -4.88
C ARG A 80 8.76 -3.73 -6.25
N ASN A 81 8.35 -3.06 -7.32
CA ASN A 81 8.45 -3.57 -8.69
C ASN A 81 9.76 -3.17 -9.40
N ALA A 82 10.62 -2.35 -8.76
CA ALA A 82 11.90 -1.96 -9.31
C ALA A 82 12.83 -3.14 -9.70
N PRO A 83 12.96 -4.22 -8.90
CA PRO A 83 13.82 -5.34 -9.28
C PRO A 83 13.32 -6.08 -10.53
N GLU A 84 12.01 -6.33 -10.61
CA GLU A 84 11.38 -6.97 -11.77
C GLU A 84 11.61 -6.13 -13.04
N ARG A 85 11.37 -4.82 -12.95
CA ARG A 85 11.58 -3.91 -14.09
C ARG A 85 13.04 -3.88 -14.55
N LYS A 86 14.01 -3.97 -13.62
CA LYS A 86 15.43 -4.05 -13.97
C LYS A 86 15.75 -5.34 -14.71
N ALA A 87 15.22 -6.47 -14.24
CA ALA A 87 15.41 -7.76 -14.90
C ALA A 87 14.83 -7.78 -16.33
N GLU A 88 13.63 -7.23 -16.53
CA GLU A 88 13.02 -7.12 -17.87
C GLU A 88 13.87 -6.27 -18.83
N ILE A 89 14.44 -5.16 -18.33
CA ILE A 89 15.33 -4.30 -19.12
C ILE A 89 16.58 -5.09 -19.53
N ASP A 90 17.21 -5.80 -18.61
CA ASP A 90 18.41 -6.59 -18.90
C ASP A 90 18.16 -7.69 -19.94
N GLU A 91 17.02 -8.38 -19.87
CA GLU A 91 16.62 -9.36 -20.87
C GLU A 91 16.37 -8.73 -22.25
N THR A 92 15.73 -7.56 -22.27
CA THR A 92 15.46 -6.83 -23.51
C THR A 92 16.76 -6.36 -24.16
N MET A 93 17.70 -5.86 -23.35
CA MET A 93 19.02 -5.42 -23.83
C MET A 93 19.83 -6.56 -24.43
N LYS A 94 19.74 -7.78 -23.88
CA LYS A 94 20.36 -8.98 -24.47
C LYS A 94 19.78 -9.33 -25.84
N LYS A 95 18.48 -9.15 -26.04
CA LYS A 95 17.78 -9.42 -27.32
C LYS A 95 17.93 -8.30 -28.35
N MET A 96 18.35 -7.11 -27.92
CA MET A 96 18.40 -5.90 -28.74
C MET A 96 19.21 -6.02 -30.04
N PRO A 97 20.41 -6.64 -30.07
CA PRO A 97 21.19 -6.76 -31.31
C PRO A 97 20.45 -7.53 -32.42
N GLN A 98 19.80 -8.64 -32.05
CA GLN A 98 19.03 -9.47 -32.98
C GLN A 98 17.81 -8.71 -33.51
N LEU A 99 17.12 -7.95 -32.65
CA LEU A 99 15.99 -7.11 -33.05
C LEU A 99 16.41 -6.02 -34.05
N ILE A 100 17.57 -5.39 -33.83
CA ILE A 100 18.13 -4.39 -34.75
C ILE A 100 18.45 -5.01 -36.11
N GLU A 101 19.07 -6.19 -36.12
CA GLU A 101 19.41 -6.87 -37.37
C GLU A 101 18.15 -7.26 -38.17
N ASN A 102 17.15 -7.82 -37.49
CA ASN A 102 15.87 -8.16 -38.09
C ASN A 102 15.16 -6.92 -38.66
N TYR A 103 15.17 -5.81 -37.92
CA TYR A 103 14.62 -4.54 -38.40
C TYR A 103 15.32 -4.05 -39.67
N ARG A 104 16.66 -4.08 -39.71
CA ARG A 104 17.45 -3.68 -40.88
C ARG A 104 17.12 -4.56 -42.11
N LYS A 105 17.08 -5.88 -41.94
CA LYS A 105 16.71 -6.83 -43.02
C LYS A 105 15.29 -6.57 -43.55
N ASN A 106 14.33 -6.40 -42.65
CA ASN A 106 12.94 -6.12 -43.03
C ASN A 106 12.79 -4.78 -43.76
N ARG A 107 13.53 -3.75 -43.35
CA ARG A 107 13.54 -2.44 -44.03
C ARG A 107 14.06 -2.54 -45.46
N ILE A 108 15.15 -3.27 -45.68
CA ILE A 108 15.70 -3.49 -47.04
C ILE A 108 14.71 -4.28 -47.89
N LYS A 109 14.09 -5.34 -47.34
CA LYS A 109 13.08 -6.13 -48.05
C LYS A 109 11.91 -5.26 -48.52
N ARG A 110 11.38 -4.41 -47.65
CA ARG A 110 10.29 -3.46 -47.98
C ARG A 110 10.67 -2.48 -49.09
N LYS A 111 11.91 -1.96 -49.08
CA LYS A 111 12.40 -1.09 -50.16
C LYS A 111 12.48 -1.83 -51.50
N LYS A 112 13.02 -3.06 -51.51
CA LYS A 112 13.12 -3.89 -52.73
C LYS A 112 11.73 -4.22 -53.29
N THR A 113 10.77 -4.57 -52.44
CA THR A 113 9.39 -4.85 -52.89
C THR A 113 8.72 -3.60 -53.47
N ALA A 114 8.90 -2.43 -52.84
CA ALA A 114 8.35 -1.18 -53.35
C ALA A 114 8.98 -0.79 -54.70
N LEU A 115 10.30 -0.95 -54.86
CA LEU A 115 10.98 -0.72 -56.13
C LEU A 115 10.49 -1.68 -57.23
N ALA A 116 10.33 -2.96 -56.90
CA ALA A 116 9.83 -3.97 -57.84
C ALA A 116 8.38 -3.67 -58.28
N GLN A 117 7.52 -3.22 -57.36
CA GLN A 117 6.17 -2.77 -57.70
C GLN A 117 6.20 -1.55 -58.63
N TYR A 118 7.01 -0.54 -58.31
CA TYR A 118 7.18 0.64 -59.16
C TYR A 118 7.64 0.27 -60.57
N LEU A 119 8.69 -0.55 -60.70
CA LEU A 119 9.19 -1.03 -62.01
C LEU A 119 8.14 -1.83 -62.78
N LYS A 120 7.35 -2.67 -62.09
CA LYS A 120 6.27 -3.43 -62.73
C LYS A 120 5.18 -2.51 -63.26
N GLU A 121 4.84 -1.45 -62.53
CA GLU A 121 3.87 -0.45 -62.96
C GLU A 121 4.38 0.40 -64.14
N THR A 122 5.66 0.78 -64.15
CA THR A 122 6.25 1.55 -65.26
C THR A 122 6.28 0.74 -66.55
N MET A 123 6.76 -0.51 -66.49
CA MET A 123 6.79 -1.40 -67.67
C MET A 123 5.38 -1.66 -68.22
N ARG A 124 4.38 -1.83 -67.35
CA ARG A 124 2.97 -2.00 -67.77
C ARG A 124 2.41 -0.76 -68.46
N LYS A 125 2.81 0.45 -68.05
CA LYS A 125 2.40 1.70 -68.70
C LYS A 125 3.05 1.90 -70.05
N GLU A 126 4.28 1.44 -70.22
CA GLU A 126 5.01 1.51 -71.50
C GLU A 126 4.43 0.55 -72.54
N THR A 127 4.10 -0.69 -72.16
CA THR A 127 3.50 -1.67 -73.08
C THR A 127 2.14 -1.23 -73.62
N ILE A 128 1.32 -0.56 -72.80
CA ILE A 128 0.00 -0.04 -73.22
C ILE A 128 0.13 1.13 -74.20
N LYS A 129 1.28 1.83 -74.25
CA LYS A 129 1.52 2.93 -75.19
C LYS A 129 2.05 2.46 -76.55
N THR A 130 2.50 1.21 -76.65
CA THR A 130 3.09 0.63 -77.86
C THR A 130 2.14 -0.28 -78.64
N GLU A 131 0.97 -0.60 -78.08
CA GLU A 131 -0.18 -1.23 -78.76
C GLU A 131 -1.16 -0.17 -79.27
#